data_AF-Q0UR93-F1
#
_entry.id   AF-Q0UR93-F1
#
_cell.length_a   1.000
_cell.length_b   1.000
_cell.length_c   1.000
_cell.angle_alpha   90.00
_cell.angle_beta   90.00
_cell.angle_gamma   90.00
#
_symmetry.space_group_name_H-M   'P 1'
#
loop_
_entity.id
_entity.type
_entity.pdbx_description
1 polymer ?
#
loop_
_entity_poly.entity_id
_entity_poly.type
_entity_poly.pdbx_seq_one_letter_code
_entity_poly.pdbx_strand_id
1 'polypeptide(L)'
;MYCKGGADPTKDDPNTNLAVNPLYNLAKADWWFQHHRGCDRAPPMAGEFLELPANGKVTVELAHNRAHTTLSYNGQKATDWPDGKHHPEDWNGWGTDGTPSMCLKEDGAMHTWNHSSAGGTAFAISYQSNLQDVTMENLVVFTTRYHTPWKRIATYDVPDLPACPEGGCTCAWLWVPNDCGQPNMYMQGFKCNVTGASPTAKPLAKAQAPVYCENEPAKCVKGAKQMLAWHQATGNNIETAQGVTPNYNQKCGWAEGAQKDIFDVGAVQEAVARPQPWSVDPSSDAITPAVARPHPWSVNSSPDAIEPAVARPHPWSKENNAVEPAVARPHPWSAENNKFEAAAARPHPWRAIASSAVVPSGVAASSTFVTGTPATPTSATEAVSTESCSVRRPRYTPGVVHRWV
;
A
#
# COMPACT_ATOMS: atom_id res chain seq x y z
N MET A 1 -10.23 -0.05 -9.34
CA MET A 1 -9.09 0.88 -9.18
C MET A 1 -9.20 2.00 -10.20
N TYR A 2 -8.59 3.16 -9.96
CA TYR A 2 -8.45 4.19 -11.00
C TYR A 2 -7.59 3.64 -12.14
N CYS A 3 -7.87 4.01 -13.38
CA CYS A 3 -7.12 3.55 -14.56
C CYS A 3 -7.17 2.03 -14.82
N LYS A 4 -8.20 1.31 -14.32
CA LYS A 4 -8.32 -0.17 -14.46
C LYS A 4 -8.10 -0.63 -15.91
N GLY A 5 -8.74 0.02 -16.87
CA GLY A 5 -8.62 -0.26 -18.31
C GLY A 5 -7.80 0.76 -19.10
N GLY A 6 -7.01 1.60 -18.42
CA GLY A 6 -6.30 2.74 -19.01
C GLY A 6 -6.91 4.10 -18.63
N ALA A 7 -6.40 5.18 -19.25
CA ALA A 7 -6.78 6.56 -18.93
C ALA A 7 -8.13 7.00 -19.51
N ASP A 8 -8.65 6.27 -20.49
CA ASP A 8 -9.93 6.55 -21.13
C ASP A 8 -11.02 5.73 -20.41
N PRO A 9 -11.86 6.35 -19.57
CA PRO A 9 -12.85 5.60 -18.78
C PRO A 9 -13.95 4.97 -19.65
N THR A 10 -14.01 5.29 -20.95
CA THR A 10 -14.93 4.66 -21.92
C THR A 10 -14.38 3.38 -22.53
N LYS A 11 -13.11 3.06 -22.27
CA LYS A 11 -12.42 1.87 -22.76
C LYS A 11 -12.00 0.97 -21.62
N ASP A 12 -12.15 -0.33 -21.83
CA ASP A 12 -11.63 -1.34 -20.92
C ASP A 12 -10.53 -2.14 -21.63
N ASP A 13 -9.27 -1.72 -21.50
CA ASP A 13 -8.14 -2.48 -22.04
C ASP A 13 -7.73 -3.61 -21.07
N PRO A 14 -7.92 -4.88 -21.44
CA PRO A 14 -7.53 -6.01 -20.60
C PRO A 14 -6.01 -6.24 -20.57
N ASN A 15 -5.22 -5.58 -21.43
CA ASN A 15 -3.77 -5.73 -21.53
C ASN A 15 -3.04 -4.41 -21.37
N THR A 16 -3.40 -3.66 -20.33
CA THR A 16 -2.78 -2.38 -20.03
C THR A 16 -1.73 -2.50 -18.92
N ASN A 17 -0.63 -1.79 -19.11
CA ASN A 17 0.41 -1.53 -18.12
C ASN A 17 0.48 -0.03 -17.75
N LEU A 18 -0.51 0.78 -18.14
CA LEU A 18 -0.46 2.23 -17.96
C LEU A 18 -0.29 2.63 -16.49
N ALA A 19 -1.05 1.97 -15.61
CA ALA A 19 -1.05 2.23 -14.17
C ALA A 19 0.24 1.76 -13.46
N VAL A 20 1.06 0.93 -14.11
CA VAL A 20 2.24 0.32 -13.48
C VAL A 20 3.54 1.06 -13.75
N ASN A 21 3.57 2.06 -14.64
CA ASN A 21 4.82 2.77 -14.94
C ASN A 21 5.29 3.61 -13.72
N PRO A 22 6.60 3.72 -13.47
CA PRO A 22 7.13 4.46 -12.32
C PRO A 22 6.78 5.96 -12.37
N LEU A 23 6.82 6.61 -11.20
CA LEU A 23 6.74 8.06 -11.03
C LEU A 23 8.13 8.58 -10.65
N TYR A 24 8.72 9.42 -11.50
CA TYR A 24 10.06 9.94 -11.30
C TYR A 24 10.20 11.33 -11.90
N ASN A 25 10.81 12.25 -11.15
CA ASN A 25 11.13 13.61 -11.61
C ASN A 25 9.91 14.36 -12.19
N LEU A 26 8.74 14.16 -11.58
CA LEU A 26 7.49 14.83 -11.96
C LEU A 26 7.17 15.97 -10.99
N ALA A 27 6.40 16.97 -11.42
CA ALA A 27 5.86 17.94 -10.48
C ALA A 27 4.76 17.30 -9.62
N LYS A 28 4.46 17.87 -8.44
CA LYS A 28 3.39 17.35 -7.56
C LYS A 28 2.06 17.17 -8.27
N ALA A 29 1.66 18.14 -9.07
CA ALA A 29 0.42 18.08 -9.83
C ALA A 29 0.39 16.92 -10.84
N ASP A 30 1.54 16.39 -11.25
CA ASP A 30 1.68 15.36 -12.29
C ASP A 30 1.78 13.95 -11.70
N TRP A 31 2.50 13.77 -10.58
CA TRP A 31 2.62 12.45 -9.95
C TRP A 31 1.44 12.13 -9.02
N TRP A 32 0.76 13.14 -8.47
CA TRP A 32 -0.37 12.93 -7.57
C TRP A 32 -1.46 12.11 -8.26
N PHE A 33 -1.76 10.92 -7.71
CA PHE A 33 -2.69 9.94 -8.30
C PHE A 33 -2.45 9.66 -9.81
N GLN A 34 -1.19 9.73 -10.24
CA GLN A 34 -0.74 9.55 -11.62
C GLN A 34 -1.45 10.49 -12.64
N HIS A 35 -1.68 11.76 -12.27
CA HIS A 35 -2.34 12.74 -13.14
C HIS A 35 -1.71 12.90 -14.53
N HIS A 36 -0.37 12.86 -14.65
CA HIS A 36 0.33 13.03 -15.93
C HIS A 36 -0.09 12.02 -17.01
N ARG A 37 -0.63 10.87 -16.60
CA ARG A 37 -1.17 9.85 -17.50
C ARG A 37 -2.69 9.70 -17.42
N GLY A 38 -3.38 10.65 -16.79
CA GLY A 38 -4.83 10.79 -16.76
C GLY A 38 -5.57 9.84 -15.80
N CYS A 39 -4.87 9.12 -14.93
CA CYS A 39 -5.51 8.10 -14.10
C CYS A 39 -6.44 8.65 -13.04
N ASP A 40 -6.15 9.82 -12.47
CA ASP A 40 -7.01 10.53 -11.55
C ASP A 40 -8.39 10.89 -12.15
N ARG A 41 -8.49 10.95 -13.48
CA ARG A 41 -9.72 11.22 -14.25
C ARG A 41 -10.42 9.96 -14.77
N ALA A 42 -9.87 8.79 -14.50
CA ALA A 42 -10.45 7.49 -14.88
C ALA A 42 -10.85 6.69 -13.62
N PRO A 43 -11.91 7.10 -12.90
CA PRO A 43 -12.35 6.39 -11.69
C PRO A 43 -12.83 4.97 -12.00
N PRO A 44 -12.87 4.06 -11.00
CA PRO A 44 -13.58 2.80 -11.15
C PRO A 44 -15.08 3.02 -11.42
N MET A 45 -15.77 1.97 -11.87
CA MET A 45 -17.23 2.03 -12.07
C MET A 45 -17.94 2.36 -10.75
N ALA A 46 -19.07 3.05 -10.82
CA ALA A 46 -19.86 3.37 -9.64
C ALA A 46 -20.23 2.10 -8.87
N GLY A 47 -20.00 2.10 -7.55
CA GLY A 47 -20.21 0.93 -6.68
C GLY A 47 -19.04 -0.06 -6.61
N GLU A 48 -18.00 0.08 -7.43
CA GLU A 48 -16.78 -0.74 -7.29
C GLU A 48 -15.86 -0.16 -6.21
N PHE A 49 -15.75 -0.86 -5.09
CA PHE A 49 -14.85 -0.54 -3.99
C PHE A 49 -13.85 -1.66 -3.72
N LEU A 50 -12.64 -1.28 -3.30
CA LEU A 50 -11.75 -2.18 -2.57
C LEU A 50 -12.28 -2.27 -1.12
N GLU A 51 -12.80 -3.43 -0.74
CA GLU A 51 -13.34 -3.65 0.59
C GLU A 51 -12.21 -3.88 1.62
N LEU A 52 -12.25 -3.11 2.70
CA LEU A 52 -11.28 -3.14 3.79
C LEU A 52 -11.99 -3.61 5.08
N PRO A 53 -11.88 -4.90 5.45
CA PRO A 53 -12.51 -5.38 6.67
C PRO A 53 -11.75 -4.88 7.90
N ALA A 54 -12.38 -4.05 8.73
CA ALA A 54 -11.78 -3.52 9.96
C ALA A 54 -11.33 -4.67 10.88
N ASN A 55 -10.11 -4.58 11.44
CA ASN A 55 -9.44 -5.64 12.19
C ASN A 55 -9.25 -6.97 11.43
N GLY A 56 -9.43 -6.95 10.10
CA GLY A 56 -9.31 -8.11 9.23
C GLY A 56 -8.08 -8.04 8.34
N LYS A 57 -8.20 -8.65 7.16
CA LYS A 57 -7.15 -8.67 6.14
C LYS A 57 -7.75 -8.35 4.77
N VAL A 58 -7.00 -7.64 3.94
CA VAL A 58 -7.33 -7.41 2.53
C VAL A 58 -6.29 -8.10 1.65
N THR A 59 -6.76 -8.85 0.65
CA THR A 59 -5.89 -9.53 -0.33
C THR A 59 -6.05 -8.83 -1.68
N VAL A 60 -4.92 -8.54 -2.33
CA VAL A 60 -4.86 -7.86 -3.62
C VAL A 60 -3.93 -8.58 -4.58
N GLU A 61 -4.01 -8.19 -5.85
CA GLU A 61 -3.11 -8.65 -6.90
C GLU A 61 -2.14 -7.54 -7.30
N LEU A 62 -0.85 -7.87 -7.32
CA LEU A 62 0.25 -7.00 -7.76
C LEU A 62 0.85 -7.60 -9.03
N ALA A 63 0.82 -6.88 -10.14
CA ALA A 63 1.29 -7.38 -11.42
C ALA A 63 1.87 -6.28 -12.31
N HIS A 64 2.73 -6.67 -13.26
CA HIS A 64 3.34 -5.76 -14.24
C HIS A 64 2.39 -5.32 -15.35
N ASN A 65 1.31 -6.06 -15.51
CA ASN A 65 0.25 -5.75 -16.46
C ASN A 65 -1.05 -6.32 -15.92
N ARG A 66 -2.17 -5.62 -16.16
CA ARG A 66 -3.49 -6.12 -15.79
C ARG A 66 -3.76 -7.51 -16.39
N ALA A 67 -3.23 -7.80 -17.57
CA ALA A 67 -3.33 -9.10 -18.22
C ALA A 67 -2.93 -10.27 -17.31
N HIS A 68 -2.00 -10.06 -16.37
CA HIS A 68 -1.49 -11.09 -15.46
C HIS A 68 -2.26 -11.16 -14.13
N THR A 69 -3.46 -10.56 -14.07
CA THR A 69 -4.35 -10.60 -12.91
C THR A 69 -5.65 -11.32 -13.23
N THR A 70 -6.48 -11.60 -12.22
CA THR A 70 -7.84 -12.13 -12.45
C THR A 70 -8.77 -11.13 -13.12
N LEU A 71 -8.40 -9.85 -13.19
CA LEU A 71 -9.20 -8.77 -13.78
C LEU A 71 -9.18 -8.75 -15.33
N SER A 72 -8.48 -9.69 -15.96
CA SER A 72 -8.36 -9.82 -17.40
C SER A 72 -8.38 -11.27 -17.84
N TYR A 73 -8.91 -11.54 -19.04
CA TYR A 73 -8.89 -12.86 -19.68
C TYR A 73 -9.37 -14.01 -18.77
N ASN A 74 -10.30 -13.73 -17.85
CA ASN A 74 -10.77 -14.66 -16.81
C ASN A 74 -9.62 -15.32 -16.01
N GLY A 75 -8.52 -14.58 -15.79
CA GLY A 75 -7.35 -15.05 -15.04
C GLY A 75 -6.46 -16.05 -15.78
N GLN A 76 -6.70 -16.36 -17.06
CA GLN A 76 -5.95 -17.37 -17.81
C GLN A 76 -4.45 -17.07 -17.98
N LYS A 77 -4.06 -15.80 -17.81
CA LYS A 77 -2.67 -15.35 -17.91
C LYS A 77 -2.06 -14.98 -16.56
N ALA A 78 -2.79 -15.20 -15.47
CA ALA A 78 -2.31 -14.97 -14.12
C ALA A 78 -1.51 -16.19 -13.64
N THR A 79 -0.33 -15.95 -13.10
CA THR A 79 0.52 -16.98 -12.46
C THR A 79 0.77 -16.59 -11.00
N ASP A 80 1.61 -17.29 -10.26
CA ASP A 80 1.96 -16.84 -8.90
C ASP A 80 2.84 -15.58 -8.90
N TRP A 81 3.39 -15.21 -10.07
CA TRP A 81 4.39 -14.16 -10.21
C TRP A 81 3.83 -12.90 -10.90
N PRO A 82 4.28 -11.70 -10.51
CA PRO A 82 3.76 -10.43 -11.05
C PRO A 82 3.93 -10.24 -12.57
N ASP A 83 4.89 -10.91 -13.20
CA ASP A 83 5.18 -10.83 -14.63
C ASP A 83 4.41 -11.84 -15.49
N GLY A 84 3.55 -12.66 -14.87
CA GLY A 84 2.78 -13.68 -15.57
C GLY A 84 3.61 -14.88 -16.05
N LYS A 85 4.83 -15.07 -15.55
CA LYS A 85 5.67 -16.24 -15.82
C LYS A 85 5.73 -17.18 -14.61
N HIS A 86 6.49 -18.25 -14.73
CA HIS A 86 6.81 -19.16 -13.63
C HIS A 86 8.28 -19.03 -13.26
N HIS A 87 8.54 -18.72 -11.99
CA HIS A 87 9.87 -18.70 -11.39
C HIS A 87 9.96 -19.70 -10.23
N PRO A 88 11.16 -20.20 -9.89
CA PRO A 88 11.35 -21.05 -8.71
C PRO A 88 11.16 -20.24 -7.41
N GLU A 89 10.85 -20.89 -6.29
CA GLU A 89 10.62 -20.18 -5.02
C GLU A 89 11.87 -19.46 -4.50
N ASP A 90 13.06 -19.94 -4.84
CA ASP A 90 14.35 -19.32 -4.54
C ASP A 90 14.81 -18.36 -5.65
N TRP A 91 13.90 -17.84 -6.47
CA TRP A 91 14.23 -16.89 -7.55
C TRP A 91 15.12 -15.77 -7.05
N ASN A 92 16.25 -15.60 -7.73
CA ASN A 92 17.25 -14.63 -7.34
C ASN A 92 18.07 -14.18 -8.56
N GLY A 93 18.75 -13.04 -8.42
CA GLY A 93 19.56 -12.43 -9.47
C GLY A 93 20.92 -13.12 -9.70
N TRP A 94 21.31 -14.07 -8.86
CA TRP A 94 22.62 -14.72 -8.90
C TRP A 94 22.54 -16.00 -9.76
N GLY A 95 23.43 -16.14 -10.74
CA GLY A 95 23.63 -17.42 -11.43
C GLY A 95 22.86 -17.64 -12.73
N THR A 96 22.35 -16.60 -13.39
CA THR A 96 21.75 -16.73 -14.73
C THR A 96 22.77 -16.82 -15.87
N ASP A 97 24.03 -16.42 -15.63
CA ASP A 97 25.13 -16.50 -16.63
C ASP A 97 26.54 -16.59 -15.99
N GLY A 98 26.63 -16.90 -14.70
CA GLY A 98 27.90 -16.91 -13.96
C GLY A 98 28.41 -15.54 -13.51
N THR A 99 27.66 -14.45 -13.74
CA THR A 99 28.01 -13.11 -13.22
C THR A 99 27.06 -12.67 -12.10
N PRO A 100 27.59 -12.12 -10.98
CA PRO A 100 26.83 -11.35 -10.01
C PRO A 100 25.90 -10.31 -10.64
N SER A 101 24.60 -10.38 -10.35
CA SER A 101 23.66 -9.32 -10.69
C SER A 101 23.21 -8.60 -9.43
N MET A 102 23.21 -7.26 -9.47
CA MET A 102 22.62 -6.45 -8.40
C MET A 102 21.07 -6.44 -8.44
N CYS A 103 20.46 -7.02 -9.49
CA CYS A 103 19.02 -7.06 -9.74
C CYS A 103 18.57 -8.40 -10.35
N LEU A 104 17.28 -8.73 -10.30
CA LEU A 104 16.72 -9.81 -11.12
C LEU A 104 16.91 -9.49 -12.62
N LYS A 105 17.68 -10.33 -13.34
CA LYS A 105 18.02 -10.07 -14.76
C LYS A 105 16.84 -10.25 -15.70
N GLU A 106 16.03 -11.27 -15.43
CA GLU A 106 14.89 -11.63 -16.28
C GLU A 106 13.66 -10.74 -16.05
N ASP A 107 13.71 -9.92 -14.99
CA ASP A 107 12.60 -9.09 -14.57
C ASP A 107 13.04 -7.85 -13.77
N GLY A 108 13.46 -6.82 -14.51
CA GLY A 108 13.88 -5.55 -13.93
C GLY A 108 12.74 -4.78 -13.24
N ALA A 109 11.48 -5.11 -13.50
CA ALA A 109 10.32 -4.39 -12.95
C ALA A 109 10.02 -4.76 -11.49
N MET A 110 10.54 -5.89 -11.00
CA MET A 110 10.46 -6.26 -9.58
C MET A 110 11.39 -5.44 -8.69
N HIS A 111 12.40 -4.77 -9.28
CA HIS A 111 13.32 -3.86 -8.59
C HIS A 111 13.89 -4.44 -7.29
N THR A 112 14.35 -5.68 -7.38
CA THR A 112 14.93 -6.43 -6.27
C THR A 112 15.90 -7.47 -6.83
N TRP A 113 16.70 -8.13 -5.98
CA TRP A 113 17.52 -9.27 -6.38
C TRP A 113 17.05 -10.60 -5.78
N ASN A 114 16.17 -10.56 -4.77
CA ASN A 114 15.49 -11.72 -4.17
C ASN A 114 14.31 -11.24 -3.29
N HIS A 115 13.62 -12.15 -2.61
CA HIS A 115 12.49 -11.81 -1.74
C HIS A 115 12.88 -10.82 -0.63
N SER A 116 13.96 -11.08 0.10
CA SER A 116 14.33 -10.28 1.28
C SER A 116 14.76 -8.85 0.94
N SER A 117 15.14 -8.59 -0.31
CA SER A 117 15.53 -7.27 -0.80
C SER A 117 14.38 -6.43 -1.36
N ALA A 118 13.17 -6.99 -1.48
CA ALA A 118 12.02 -6.21 -1.92
C ALA A 118 11.68 -5.13 -0.88
N GLY A 119 11.49 -3.89 -1.36
CA GLY A 119 11.44 -2.70 -0.50
C GLY A 119 10.29 -2.66 0.51
N GLY A 120 9.21 -3.38 0.26
CA GLY A 120 7.98 -3.29 1.04
C GLY A 120 7.02 -2.25 0.48
N THR A 121 5.73 -2.52 0.63
CA THR A 121 4.64 -1.72 0.08
C THR A 121 3.67 -1.31 1.18
N ALA A 122 2.80 -0.37 0.88
CA ALA A 122 1.82 0.13 1.82
C ALA A 122 0.46 0.38 1.18
N PHE A 123 -0.58 0.42 2.01
CA PHE A 123 -1.84 1.05 1.66
C PHE A 123 -2.09 2.27 2.56
N ALA A 124 -2.60 3.33 1.93
CA ALA A 124 -3.09 4.52 2.61
C ALA A 124 -4.57 4.77 2.31
N ILE A 125 -5.25 5.46 3.22
CA ILE A 125 -6.67 5.78 3.16
C ILE A 125 -6.91 7.25 3.48
N SER A 126 -7.82 7.87 2.74
CA SER A 126 -8.40 9.18 3.00
C SER A 126 -9.91 9.07 3.04
N TYR A 127 -10.53 9.62 4.07
CA TYR A 127 -11.99 9.63 4.29
C TYR A 127 -12.71 10.67 3.43
N GLN A 128 -12.21 10.88 2.20
CA GLN A 128 -12.78 11.78 1.21
C GLN A 128 -13.34 10.98 0.03
N SER A 129 -14.64 11.18 -0.23
CA SER A 129 -15.33 10.57 -1.37
C SER A 129 -14.92 11.19 -2.69
N ASN A 130 -14.49 12.45 -2.72
CA ASN A 130 -13.97 13.11 -3.91
C ASN A 130 -12.44 13.09 -3.92
N LEU A 131 -11.85 12.73 -5.06
CA LEU A 131 -10.39 12.64 -5.18
C LEU A 131 -9.70 14.01 -5.01
N GLN A 132 -10.36 15.10 -5.42
CA GLN A 132 -9.80 16.45 -5.35
C GLN A 132 -9.64 16.96 -3.91
N ASP A 133 -10.36 16.37 -2.96
CA ASP A 133 -10.27 16.71 -1.54
C ASP A 133 -9.19 15.88 -0.81
N VAL A 134 -8.55 14.94 -1.51
CA VAL A 134 -7.46 14.11 -0.96
C VAL A 134 -6.16 14.89 -0.97
N THR A 135 -5.53 15.00 0.19
CA THR A 135 -4.23 15.66 0.38
C THR A 135 -3.23 14.69 1.02
N MET A 136 -1.96 15.09 1.08
CA MET A 136 -0.93 14.31 1.77
C MET A 136 -1.29 14.10 3.24
N GLU A 137 -1.85 15.12 3.88
CA GLU A 137 -2.16 15.16 5.31
C GLU A 137 -3.39 14.33 5.69
N ASN A 138 -4.28 14.04 4.75
CA ASN A 138 -5.46 13.21 5.00
C ASN A 138 -5.36 11.80 4.38
N LEU A 139 -4.31 11.51 3.62
CA LEU A 139 -4.01 10.17 3.09
C LEU A 139 -3.04 9.44 4.04
N VAL A 140 -3.61 8.74 5.03
CA VAL A 140 -2.88 8.09 6.12
C VAL A 140 -2.50 6.67 5.73
N VAL A 141 -1.21 6.32 5.83
CA VAL A 141 -0.75 4.93 5.68
C VAL A 141 -1.29 4.09 6.84
N PHE A 142 -2.14 3.11 6.55
CA PHE A 142 -2.80 2.29 7.57
C PHE A 142 -2.22 0.87 7.67
N THR A 143 -1.46 0.42 6.68
CA THR A 143 -0.83 -0.90 6.70
C THR A 143 0.41 -0.92 5.81
N THR A 144 1.40 -1.73 6.19
CA THR A 144 2.58 -2.02 5.38
C THR A 144 2.81 -3.51 5.29
N ARG A 145 3.45 -3.95 4.22
CA ARG A 145 3.90 -5.33 4.04
C ARG A 145 5.35 -5.33 3.55
N TYR A 146 6.26 -5.87 4.34
CA TYR A 146 7.67 -5.94 4.01
C TYR A 146 7.90 -6.97 2.90
N HIS A 147 9.03 -6.86 2.22
CA HIS A 147 9.43 -7.82 1.20
C HIS A 147 8.38 -7.96 0.09
N THR A 148 7.70 -6.86 -0.24
CA THR A 148 6.76 -6.75 -1.35
C THR A 148 7.15 -5.62 -2.29
N PRO A 149 6.73 -5.66 -3.58
CA PRO A 149 6.10 -6.80 -4.25
C PRO A 149 7.05 -8.01 -4.35
N TRP A 150 6.48 -9.23 -4.37
CA TRP A 150 7.24 -10.47 -4.61
C TRP A 150 6.42 -11.50 -5.37
N LYS A 151 5.31 -11.94 -4.76
CA LYS A 151 4.26 -12.72 -5.42
C LYS A 151 3.15 -11.81 -5.91
N ARG A 152 2.36 -12.29 -6.88
CA ARG A 152 1.18 -11.56 -7.35
C ARG A 152 0.16 -11.37 -6.24
N ILE A 153 -0.12 -12.42 -5.47
CA ILE A 153 -1.06 -12.32 -4.35
C ILE A 153 -0.34 -11.76 -3.12
N ALA A 154 -0.82 -10.64 -2.61
CA ALA A 154 -0.35 -10.03 -1.37
C ALA A 154 -1.52 -9.76 -0.42
N THR A 155 -1.32 -10.05 0.86
CA THR A 155 -2.31 -9.85 1.91
C THR A 155 -1.79 -8.86 2.95
N TYR A 156 -2.63 -7.91 3.33
CA TYR A 156 -2.34 -6.82 4.26
C TYR A 156 -3.30 -6.86 5.43
N ASP A 157 -2.80 -6.58 6.64
CA ASP A 157 -3.62 -6.44 7.84
C ASP A 157 -4.30 -5.06 7.86
N VAL A 158 -5.57 -5.01 8.25
CA VAL A 158 -6.35 -3.77 8.35
C VAL A 158 -6.57 -3.46 9.84
N PRO A 159 -6.25 -2.25 10.34
CA PRO A 159 -6.52 -1.87 11.73
C PRO A 159 -8.01 -1.61 11.95
N ASP A 160 -8.39 -1.13 13.14
CA ASP A 160 -9.76 -0.76 13.49
C ASP A 160 -10.21 0.54 12.78
N LEU A 161 -10.22 0.52 11.45
CA LEU A 161 -10.60 1.67 10.64
C LEU A 161 -12.08 2.03 10.86
N PRO A 162 -12.42 3.32 10.99
CA PRO A 162 -13.82 3.76 11.02
C PRO A 162 -14.50 3.60 9.65
N ALA A 163 -15.84 3.64 9.66
CA ALA A 163 -16.64 3.54 8.45
C ALA A 163 -16.37 4.73 7.50
N CYS A 164 -16.36 4.45 6.19
CA CYS A 164 -16.25 5.48 5.17
C CYS A 164 -17.55 6.32 5.08
N PRO A 165 -17.47 7.59 4.62
CA PRO A 165 -18.65 8.37 4.29
C PRO A 165 -19.42 7.77 3.10
N GLU A 166 -20.60 8.32 2.82
CA GLU A 166 -21.33 8.02 1.59
C GLU A 166 -20.46 8.28 0.35
N GLY A 167 -20.53 7.38 -0.64
CA GLY A 167 -19.64 7.39 -1.80
C GLY A 167 -18.25 6.76 -1.56
N GLY A 168 -18.00 6.27 -0.34
CA GLY A 168 -16.79 5.56 0.05
C GLY A 168 -15.58 6.48 0.28
N CYS A 169 -14.46 5.86 0.63
CA CYS A 169 -13.18 6.52 0.81
C CYS A 169 -12.33 6.48 -0.47
N THR A 170 -11.22 7.21 -0.46
CA THR A 170 -10.16 7.08 -1.46
C THR A 170 -8.93 6.44 -0.82
N CYS A 171 -8.42 5.38 -1.45
CA CYS A 171 -7.22 4.67 -1.00
C CYS A 171 -6.10 4.74 -2.05
N ALA A 172 -4.87 4.47 -1.63
CA ALA A 172 -3.74 4.31 -2.52
C ALA A 172 -2.88 3.12 -2.11
N TRP A 173 -2.49 2.27 -3.07
CA TRP A 173 -1.34 1.37 -2.92
C TRP A 173 -0.07 2.14 -3.25
N LEU A 174 0.99 1.89 -2.50
CA LEU A 174 2.20 2.71 -2.51
C LEU A 174 3.45 1.83 -2.45
N TRP A 175 4.49 2.23 -3.18
CA TRP A 175 5.76 1.52 -3.20
C TRP A 175 6.93 2.43 -3.55
N VAL A 176 8.06 2.24 -2.86
CA VAL A 176 9.38 2.74 -3.26
C VAL A 176 10.30 1.51 -3.35
N PRO A 177 10.81 1.17 -4.54
CA PRO A 177 11.70 0.02 -4.67
C PRO A 177 13.03 0.22 -3.97
N ASN A 178 13.67 -0.88 -3.55
CA ASN A 178 14.92 -0.83 -2.80
C ASN A 178 16.11 -1.17 -3.72
N ASP A 179 16.93 -0.15 -4.00
CA ASP A 179 18.28 -0.26 -4.58
C ASP A 179 18.41 -1.21 -5.80
N CYS A 180 17.54 -1.05 -6.78
CA CYS A 180 17.64 -1.70 -8.07
C CYS A 180 16.93 -0.89 -9.16
N GLY A 181 17.65 -0.46 -10.20
CA GLY A 181 17.11 0.40 -11.26
C GLY A 181 17.10 1.89 -10.92
N GLN A 182 16.32 2.67 -11.67
CA GLN A 182 16.18 4.11 -11.46
C GLN A 182 15.45 4.37 -10.13
N PRO A 183 15.97 5.23 -9.23
CA PRO A 183 15.25 5.65 -8.03
C PRO A 183 13.90 6.27 -8.41
N ASN A 184 12.79 5.73 -7.91
CA ASN A 184 11.44 6.15 -8.28
C ASN A 184 10.42 5.79 -7.19
N MET A 185 9.15 6.12 -7.41
CA MET A 185 8.05 5.65 -6.56
C MET A 185 6.85 5.20 -7.41
N TYR A 186 5.96 4.43 -6.82
CA TYR A 186 4.70 4.00 -7.41
C TYR A 186 3.54 4.32 -6.50
N MET A 187 2.42 4.69 -7.12
CA MET A 187 1.18 5.05 -6.43
C MET A 187 0.01 4.59 -7.30
N GLN A 188 -0.90 3.78 -6.78
CA GLN A 188 -2.11 3.37 -7.49
C GLN A 188 -3.35 3.71 -6.67
N GLY A 189 -4.24 4.54 -7.24
CA GLY A 189 -5.47 4.98 -6.58
C GLY A 189 -6.61 3.97 -6.65
N PHE A 190 -7.45 3.94 -5.60
CA PHE A 190 -8.65 3.13 -5.49
C PHE A 190 -9.80 3.94 -4.88
N LYS A 191 -11.04 3.62 -5.25
CA LYS A 191 -12.17 3.77 -4.33
C LYS A 191 -12.17 2.58 -3.38
N CYS A 192 -12.33 2.84 -2.11
CA CYS A 192 -12.33 1.81 -1.08
C CYS A 192 -13.45 2.06 -0.08
N ASN A 193 -13.85 1.00 0.62
CA ASN A 193 -14.88 1.08 1.64
C ASN A 193 -14.46 0.21 2.83
N VAL A 194 -14.79 0.66 4.04
CA VAL A 194 -14.47 -0.09 5.26
C VAL A 194 -15.69 -0.91 5.67
N THR A 195 -15.50 -2.20 5.86
CA THR A 195 -16.55 -3.13 6.31
C THR A 195 -16.29 -3.58 7.73
N GLY A 196 -17.37 -3.88 8.47
CA GLY A 196 -17.27 -4.34 9.86
C GLY A 196 -16.70 -3.31 10.83
N ALA A 197 -16.70 -2.01 10.47
CA ALA A 197 -16.25 -0.95 11.35
C ALA A 197 -17.11 -0.87 12.61
N SER A 198 -16.46 -0.74 13.77
CA SER A 198 -17.17 -0.48 15.02
C SER A 198 -17.82 0.91 14.99
N PRO A 199 -19.04 1.09 15.53
CA PRO A 199 -19.62 2.42 15.76
C PRO A 199 -18.76 3.32 16.67
N THR A 200 -17.83 2.74 17.42
CA THR A 200 -16.90 3.44 18.32
C THR A 200 -15.47 3.55 17.75
N ALA A 201 -15.25 3.11 16.50
CA ALA A 201 -13.94 3.24 15.85
C ALA A 201 -13.52 4.72 15.81
N LYS A 202 -12.27 4.99 16.18
CA LYS A 202 -11.76 6.35 16.29
C LYS A 202 -11.44 6.92 14.90
N PRO A 203 -11.63 8.23 14.68
CA PRO A 203 -11.14 8.87 13.46
C PRO A 203 -9.61 8.77 13.37
N LEU A 204 -9.08 8.83 12.15
CA LEU A 204 -7.63 8.89 11.95
C LEU A 204 -7.09 10.27 12.33
N ALA A 205 -5.89 10.29 12.92
CA ALA A 205 -5.15 11.52 13.12
C ALA A 205 -4.64 12.07 11.77
N LYS A 206 -4.33 13.37 11.74
CA LYS A 206 -3.69 14.00 10.58
C LYS A 206 -2.32 13.37 10.32
N ALA A 207 -2.07 12.98 9.08
CA ALA A 207 -0.81 12.36 8.69
C ALA A 207 0.36 13.36 8.70
N GLN A 208 1.47 12.94 9.30
CA GLN A 208 2.73 13.68 9.37
C GLN A 208 3.73 13.15 8.34
N ALA A 209 4.59 14.04 7.82
CA ALA A 209 5.64 13.62 6.91
C ALA A 209 6.57 12.60 7.62
N PRO A 210 6.87 11.45 6.99
CA PRO A 210 7.79 10.48 7.56
C PRO A 210 9.23 10.99 7.53
N VAL A 211 10.08 10.40 8.37
CA VAL A 211 11.53 10.66 8.36
C VAL A 211 12.27 9.35 8.14
N TYR A 212 13.42 9.41 7.49
CA TYR A 212 14.34 8.29 7.48
C TYR A 212 15.03 8.21 8.84
N CYS A 213 14.86 7.09 9.52
CA CYS A 213 15.26 6.85 10.90
C CYS A 213 15.82 5.43 11.09
N GLU A 214 16.37 4.83 10.03
CA GLU A 214 17.01 3.52 10.09
C GLU A 214 18.08 3.51 11.20
N ASN A 215 18.07 2.47 12.03
CA ASN A 215 18.92 2.32 13.22
C ASN A 215 18.72 3.37 14.33
N GLU A 216 17.79 4.32 14.18
CA GLU A 216 17.50 5.38 15.14
C GLU A 216 15.99 5.43 15.46
N PRO A 217 15.37 4.36 15.97
CA PRO A 217 13.91 4.24 16.09
C PRO A 217 13.28 5.32 16.98
N ALA A 218 14.03 5.87 17.93
CA ALA A 218 13.57 6.98 18.78
C ALA A 218 13.34 8.29 18.00
N LYS A 219 13.98 8.45 16.83
CA LYS A 219 13.82 9.62 15.94
C LYS A 219 12.66 9.43 14.94
N CYS A 220 12.09 8.24 14.83
CA CYS A 220 10.98 8.00 13.90
C CYS A 220 9.71 8.76 14.29
N VAL A 221 8.96 9.19 13.28
CA VAL A 221 7.64 9.79 13.46
C VAL A 221 6.64 8.73 13.95
N LYS A 222 6.04 9.00 15.11
CA LYS A 222 4.99 8.17 15.72
C LYS A 222 3.60 8.58 15.19
N GLY A 223 2.67 7.64 15.21
CA GLY A 223 1.30 7.85 14.78
C GLY A 223 1.12 7.89 13.27
N ALA A 224 0.06 8.58 12.84
CA ALA A 224 -0.34 8.70 11.45
C ALA A 224 0.78 9.32 10.59
N LYS A 225 1.19 8.60 9.55
CA LYS A 225 2.22 9.01 8.60
C LYS A 225 1.66 9.13 7.18
N GLN A 226 2.19 10.09 6.43
CA GLN A 226 1.91 10.29 5.01
C GLN A 226 2.53 9.17 4.16
N MET A 227 2.16 9.09 2.88
CA MET A 227 2.96 8.32 1.91
C MET A 227 4.40 8.87 1.78
N LEU A 228 5.32 8.08 1.25
CA LEU A 228 6.64 8.55 0.82
C LEU A 228 6.51 9.22 -0.55
N ALA A 229 6.76 10.52 -0.63
CA ALA A 229 6.97 11.24 -1.89
C ALA A 229 8.46 11.53 -2.03
N TRP A 230 9.11 10.85 -2.99
CA TRP A 230 10.57 10.81 -3.12
C TRP A 230 11.01 10.79 -4.59
N HIS A 231 12.15 11.41 -4.89
CA HIS A 231 12.69 11.61 -6.24
C HIS A 231 11.73 12.22 -7.27
N GLN A 232 10.92 13.17 -6.83
CA GLN A 232 10.08 13.99 -7.71
C GLN A 232 10.73 15.36 -7.94
N ALA A 233 10.32 16.04 -9.02
CA ALA A 233 10.80 17.40 -9.30
C ALA A 233 10.29 18.38 -8.24
N THR A 234 9.05 18.20 -7.78
CA THR A 234 8.48 18.95 -6.65
C THR A 234 7.57 18.08 -5.79
N GLY A 235 7.35 18.50 -4.53
CA GLY A 235 6.41 17.86 -3.62
C GLY A 235 6.94 16.63 -2.87
N ASN A 236 8.26 16.41 -2.87
CA ASN A 236 8.86 15.41 -1.97
C ASN A 236 8.55 15.78 -0.50
N ASN A 237 8.37 14.77 0.35
CA ASN A 237 8.18 14.95 1.79
C ASN A 237 9.24 14.22 2.62
N ILE A 238 10.21 13.61 1.96
CA ILE A 238 11.35 12.94 2.58
C ILE A 238 12.58 13.14 1.70
N GLU A 239 13.72 13.36 2.34
CA GLU A 239 15.03 13.39 1.72
C GLU A 239 15.92 12.35 2.40
N THR A 240 16.78 11.71 1.60
CA THR A 240 17.70 10.67 2.08
C THR A 240 19.11 10.98 1.59
N ALA A 241 20.10 10.42 2.28
CA ALA A 241 21.48 10.49 1.82
C ALA A 241 21.65 9.78 0.47
N GLN A 242 22.74 10.09 -0.25
CA GLN A 242 23.04 9.42 -1.51
C GLN A 242 23.17 7.90 -1.30
N GLY A 243 22.51 7.13 -2.17
CA GLY A 243 22.52 5.66 -2.10
C GLY A 243 21.64 5.10 -0.97
N VAL A 244 20.83 5.92 -0.32
CA VAL A 244 19.89 5.50 0.71
C VAL A 244 18.47 5.64 0.17
N THR A 245 17.76 4.53 0.14
CA THR A 245 16.36 4.49 -0.27
C THR A 245 15.43 4.45 0.95
N PRO A 246 14.43 5.37 1.06
CA PRO A 246 13.38 5.26 2.04
C PRO A 246 12.36 4.20 1.61
N ASN A 247 11.90 3.36 2.53
CA ASN A 247 10.96 2.29 2.21
C ASN A 247 9.83 2.20 3.24
N TYR A 248 8.74 1.52 2.88
CA TYR A 248 7.60 1.25 3.76
C TYR A 248 7.92 0.14 4.77
N ASN A 249 8.91 0.39 5.63
CA ASN A 249 9.38 -0.51 6.67
C ASN A 249 10.03 0.25 7.84
N GLN A 250 10.80 -0.46 8.68
CA GLN A 250 11.43 0.10 9.87
C GLN A 250 12.38 1.27 9.55
N LYS A 251 12.94 1.35 8.33
CA LYS A 251 13.77 2.48 7.89
C LYS A 251 13.08 3.83 8.04
N CYS A 252 11.76 3.86 8.02
CA CYS A 252 10.94 5.07 8.15
C CYS A 252 9.88 4.94 9.27
N GLY A 253 10.09 4.02 10.21
CA GLY A 253 9.25 3.88 11.41
C GLY A 253 7.87 3.29 11.17
N TRP A 254 7.65 2.57 10.06
CA TRP A 254 6.50 1.68 9.93
C TRP A 254 6.82 0.34 10.56
N ALA A 255 5.84 -0.26 11.23
CA ALA A 255 5.90 -1.64 11.67
C ALA A 255 5.25 -2.54 10.62
N GLU A 256 5.62 -3.81 10.55
CA GLU A 256 4.98 -4.76 9.63
C GLU A 256 3.49 -4.96 9.98
N GLY A 257 2.63 -4.95 8.96
CA GLY A 257 1.19 -5.15 9.10
C GLY A 257 0.41 -3.86 9.40
N ALA A 258 -0.67 -3.98 10.17
CA ALA A 258 -1.59 -2.89 10.47
C ALA A 258 -0.96 -1.82 11.38
N GLN A 259 -1.09 -0.56 11.00
CA GLN A 259 -0.63 0.58 11.80
C GLN A 259 -1.70 0.94 12.84
N LYS A 260 -1.43 0.65 14.12
CA LYS A 260 -2.42 0.74 15.21
C LYS A 260 -2.39 2.05 15.99
N ASP A 261 -1.37 2.88 15.76
CA ASP A 261 -1.14 4.16 16.45
C ASP A 261 -1.62 5.37 15.65
N ILE A 262 -2.32 5.16 14.54
CA ILE A 262 -2.71 6.20 13.58
C ILE A 262 -3.99 6.97 13.94
N PHE A 263 -4.64 6.61 15.04
CA PHE A 263 -5.95 7.15 15.42
C PHE A 263 -5.81 8.42 16.25
N ASP A 264 -6.74 9.35 16.07
CA ASP A 264 -6.84 10.51 16.95
C ASP A 264 -7.19 10.00 18.35
N VAL A 265 -6.30 10.26 19.31
CA VAL A 265 -6.51 9.91 20.70
C VAL A 265 -7.47 10.88 21.40
N GLY A 266 -7.97 11.89 20.66
CA GLY A 266 -8.61 13.06 21.21
C GLY A 266 -7.56 13.92 21.91
N ALA A 267 -7.76 15.24 21.89
CA ALA A 267 -7.18 16.03 22.96
C ALA A 267 -7.79 15.50 24.25
N VAL A 268 -7.06 14.65 24.98
CA VAL A 268 -7.21 14.64 26.43
C VAL A 268 -6.93 16.09 26.78
N GLN A 269 -7.98 16.88 26.99
CA GLN A 269 -7.84 18.05 27.83
C GLN A 269 -7.32 17.44 29.12
N GLU A 270 -6.00 17.51 29.32
CA GLU A 270 -5.46 17.47 30.66
C GLU A 270 -6.23 18.57 31.36
N ALA A 271 -7.28 18.17 32.08
CA ALA A 271 -7.78 18.93 33.18
C ALA A 271 -6.58 19.01 34.10
N VAL A 272 -5.75 20.04 33.90
CA VAL A 272 -4.87 20.56 34.92
C VAL A 272 -5.80 20.74 36.10
N ALA A 273 -5.70 19.81 37.06
CA ALA A 273 -6.43 19.88 38.30
C ALA A 273 -5.93 21.16 38.98
N ARG A 274 -6.59 22.26 38.67
CA ARG A 274 -6.50 23.50 39.42
C ARG A 274 -6.96 23.12 40.83
N PRO A 275 -6.12 23.24 41.87
CA PRO A 275 -6.59 22.99 43.22
C PRO A 275 -7.74 23.96 43.49
N GLN A 276 -8.95 23.42 43.65
CA GLN A 276 -10.08 24.20 44.14
C GLN A 276 -9.79 24.55 45.60
N PRO A 277 -9.95 25.81 46.02
CA PRO A 277 -9.88 26.18 47.42
C PRO A 277 -11.01 25.47 48.19
N TRP A 278 -10.62 24.76 49.24
CA TRP A 278 -11.47 24.25 50.30
C TRP A 278 -12.49 25.32 50.74
N SER A 279 -13.76 25.04 50.50
CA SER A 279 -14.86 25.74 51.17
C SER A 279 -15.22 24.90 52.39
N VAL A 280 -14.79 25.36 53.57
CA VAL A 280 -15.27 24.84 54.85
C VAL A 280 -16.49 25.66 55.28
N ASP A 281 -17.59 24.97 55.51
CA ASP A 281 -18.71 25.49 56.31
C ASP A 281 -18.28 25.65 57.78
N PRO A 282 -18.74 26.70 58.49
CA PRO A 282 -18.45 26.90 59.89
C PRO A 282 -19.44 26.13 60.78
N SER A 283 -18.93 25.19 61.57
CA SER A 283 -19.60 24.70 62.78
C SER A 283 -18.87 25.26 64.00
N SER A 284 -19.63 25.88 64.88
CA SER A 284 -19.25 26.34 66.22
C SER A 284 -18.79 25.18 67.11
N ASP A 285 -17.69 25.37 67.83
CA ASP A 285 -17.68 25.53 69.30
C ASP A 285 -16.29 25.30 69.93
N ALA A 286 -15.93 26.25 70.81
CA ALA A 286 -15.30 26.07 72.12
C ALA A 286 -13.83 25.58 72.29
N ILE A 287 -13.02 26.50 72.86
CA ILE A 287 -12.21 26.36 74.10
C ILE A 287 -10.69 25.99 74.00
N THR A 288 -9.87 27.06 74.17
CA THR A 288 -8.61 27.25 74.95
C THR A 288 -7.22 26.70 74.54
N PRO A 289 -6.11 27.37 74.99
CA PRO A 289 -4.78 27.32 74.34
C PRO A 289 -3.64 26.73 75.21
N ALA A 290 -2.56 26.25 74.57
CA ALA A 290 -1.22 26.05 75.16
C ALA A 290 -0.16 25.95 74.04
N VAL A 291 0.76 26.92 73.85
CA VAL A 291 2.08 27.13 74.50
C VAL A 291 3.24 26.28 73.94
N ALA A 292 4.27 27.01 73.47
CA ALA A 292 5.72 26.73 73.38
C ALA A 292 6.34 25.90 72.21
N ARG A 293 7.04 26.63 71.30
CA ARG A 293 8.51 26.68 71.00
C ARG A 293 9.39 25.41 71.20
N PRO A 294 10.62 25.30 70.60
CA PRO A 294 11.28 26.03 69.50
C PRO A 294 12.09 25.14 68.49
N HIS A 295 12.72 25.80 67.50
CA HIS A 295 13.84 25.46 66.57
C HIS A 295 15.01 24.59 67.15
N PRO A 296 16.16 24.29 66.46
CA PRO A 296 16.71 24.69 65.12
C PRO A 296 17.43 23.52 64.36
N TRP A 297 17.94 23.65 63.12
CA TRP A 297 19.27 24.18 62.67
C TRP A 297 19.27 24.20 61.11
N SER A 298 19.44 25.34 60.40
CA SER A 298 20.70 26.00 59.95
C SER A 298 21.61 25.08 59.11
N VAL A 299 22.16 25.40 57.92
CA VAL A 299 22.59 26.62 57.21
C VAL A 299 22.87 26.20 55.73
N ASN A 300 22.41 26.88 54.67
CA ASN A 300 23.03 28.03 53.93
C ASN A 300 24.54 27.87 53.62
N SER A 301 25.15 28.24 52.49
CA SER A 301 24.79 28.79 51.16
C SER A 301 26.10 28.94 50.35
N SER A 302 26.05 28.79 49.00
CA SER A 302 26.48 29.70 47.89
C SER A 302 27.58 30.81 48.11
N PRO A 303 28.13 31.56 47.10
CA PRO A 303 27.75 31.74 45.67
C PRO A 303 28.89 32.08 44.62
N ASP A 304 28.44 32.44 43.38
CA ASP A 304 28.95 33.39 42.33
C ASP A 304 30.25 33.11 41.52
N ALA A 305 30.25 32.95 40.18
CA ALA A 305 29.97 33.86 39.01
C ALA A 305 31.17 34.75 38.62
N ILE A 306 31.55 34.85 37.31
CA ILE A 306 31.89 36.04 36.44
C ILE A 306 32.38 35.55 35.02
N GLU A 307 31.90 36.19 33.92
CA GLU A 307 32.27 36.09 32.45
C GLU A 307 33.35 37.16 32.02
N PRO A 308 33.59 37.59 30.75
CA PRO A 308 33.85 36.96 29.42
C PRO A 308 35.12 37.54 28.68
N ALA A 309 35.49 37.07 27.47
CA ALA A 309 36.28 37.86 26.46
C ALA A 309 36.35 37.24 25.03
N VAL A 310 36.72 38.07 24.05
CA VAL A 310 36.41 38.11 22.58
C VAL A 310 37.59 37.72 21.64
N ALA A 311 37.27 37.48 20.34
CA ALA A 311 38.08 37.60 19.07
C ALA A 311 38.94 36.39 18.63
N ARG A 312 39.04 35.98 17.34
CA ARG A 312 38.89 36.62 16.01
C ARG A 312 38.81 35.55 14.86
N PRO A 313 38.43 35.91 13.61
CA PRO A 313 38.22 35.03 12.43
C PRO A 313 39.35 35.14 11.36
N HIS A 314 39.33 34.33 10.27
CA HIS A 314 39.81 34.58 8.86
C HIS A 314 40.09 33.27 8.04
N PRO A 315 40.35 33.26 6.70
CA PRO A 315 39.38 33.39 5.58
C PRO A 315 39.72 32.50 4.32
N TRP A 316 39.17 32.86 3.15
CA TRP A 316 39.48 32.48 1.74
C TRP A 316 38.77 31.24 1.14
N SER A 317 38.29 31.23 -0.11
CA SER A 317 38.27 32.21 -1.21
C SER A 317 37.25 31.76 -2.27
N LYS A 318 36.68 32.74 -3.00
CA LYS A 318 35.95 32.51 -4.26
C LYS A 318 36.92 32.04 -5.35
N GLU A 319 36.54 31.02 -6.10
CA GLU A 319 36.92 30.89 -7.51
C GLU A 319 35.68 30.59 -8.35
N ASN A 320 35.51 31.43 -9.37
CA ASN A 320 34.59 31.23 -10.46
C ASN A 320 35.11 30.09 -11.34
N ASN A 321 34.25 29.14 -11.68
CA ASN A 321 34.29 28.55 -13.02
C ASN A 321 32.86 28.40 -13.52
N ALA A 322 32.50 29.33 -14.39
CA ALA A 322 31.42 29.14 -15.33
C ALA A 322 31.82 27.99 -16.25
N VAL A 323 31.05 26.91 -16.24
CA VAL A 323 31.00 25.95 -17.33
C VAL A 323 29.58 26.03 -17.86
N GLU A 324 29.47 26.40 -19.13
CA GLU A 324 28.22 26.41 -19.89
C GLU A 324 27.49 25.06 -19.76
N PRO A 325 26.14 25.04 -19.79
CA PRO A 325 25.42 23.79 -19.86
C PRO A 325 25.67 23.16 -21.23
N ALA A 326 26.34 22.00 -21.25
CA ALA A 326 26.32 21.12 -22.39
C ALA A 326 24.86 20.79 -22.72
N VAL A 327 24.41 21.28 -23.87
CA VAL A 327 23.13 20.95 -24.48
C VAL A 327 23.08 19.43 -24.67
N ALA A 328 22.43 18.74 -23.75
CA ALA A 328 22.02 17.35 -23.96
C ALA A 328 20.95 17.36 -25.06
N ARG A 329 21.39 17.04 -26.28
CA ARG A 329 20.48 16.72 -27.37
C ARG A 329 19.65 15.50 -26.93
N PRO A 330 18.33 15.50 -27.13
CA PRO A 330 17.50 14.36 -26.78
C PRO A 330 17.90 13.16 -27.63
N HIS A 331 18.21 12.04 -26.97
CA HIS A 331 18.20 10.75 -27.64
C HIS A 331 16.75 10.45 -28.06
N PRO A 332 16.47 10.24 -29.35
CA PRO A 332 15.14 9.85 -29.78
C PRO A 332 14.88 8.41 -29.35
N TRP A 333 13.81 8.21 -28.59
CA TRP A 333 13.28 6.89 -28.31
C TRP A 333 12.74 6.33 -29.63
N SER A 334 13.44 5.35 -30.19
CA SER A 334 12.91 4.49 -31.25
C SER A 334 11.82 3.61 -30.64
N ALA A 335 10.57 3.89 -31.01
CA ALA A 335 9.47 2.97 -30.85
C ALA A 335 9.76 1.73 -31.72
N GLU A 336 10.35 0.70 -31.11
CA GLU A 336 10.40 -0.63 -31.72
C GLU A 336 9.02 -1.28 -31.57
N ASN A 337 8.33 -1.32 -32.69
CA ASN A 337 7.12 -2.09 -32.91
C ASN A 337 7.39 -3.57 -32.61
N ASN A 338 6.81 -4.09 -31.53
CA ASN A 338 6.62 -5.53 -31.37
C ASN A 338 5.58 -6.02 -32.39
N LYS A 339 6.06 -6.40 -33.58
CA LYS A 339 5.34 -7.32 -34.47
C LYS A 339 5.41 -8.71 -33.85
N PHE A 340 4.32 -9.14 -33.22
CA PHE A 340 4.05 -10.58 -33.09
C PHE A 340 3.31 -11.05 -34.34
N GLU A 341 3.93 -11.97 -35.08
CA GLU A 341 3.37 -12.61 -36.25
C GLU A 341 2.11 -13.40 -35.88
N ALA A 342 0.99 -13.05 -36.51
CA ALA A 342 -0.21 -13.87 -36.51
C ALA A 342 0.00 -15.03 -37.50
N ALA A 343 -0.01 -16.25 -36.98
CA ALA A 343 -0.01 -17.46 -37.81
C ALA A 343 -1.27 -17.49 -38.71
N ALA A 344 -1.03 -17.68 -40.00
CA ALA A 344 -2.02 -17.68 -41.06
C ALA A 344 -2.99 -18.88 -40.97
N ALA A 345 -4.29 -18.60 -40.97
CA ALA A 345 -5.31 -19.55 -41.39
C ALA A 345 -5.87 -19.11 -42.76
N ARG A 346 -5.75 -19.99 -43.76
CA ARG A 346 -6.20 -19.78 -45.14
C ARG A 346 -7.74 -19.89 -45.27
N PRO A 347 -8.34 -19.29 -46.32
CA PRO A 347 -9.79 -19.10 -46.45
C PRO A 347 -10.49 -20.18 -47.30
N HIS A 348 -11.78 -20.40 -47.05
CA HIS A 348 -12.71 -20.97 -48.05
C HIS A 348 -14.03 -20.17 -48.13
N PRO A 349 -14.70 -20.15 -49.30
CA PRO A 349 -15.55 -19.04 -49.70
C PRO A 349 -17.06 -19.34 -49.80
N TRP A 350 -17.84 -18.26 -49.63
CA TRP A 350 -19.16 -17.91 -50.18
C TRP A 350 -20.34 -18.92 -50.15
N ARG A 351 -21.46 -18.47 -49.56
CA ARG A 351 -22.67 -18.07 -50.31
C ARG A 351 -23.67 -17.29 -49.43
N ALA A 352 -24.12 -16.16 -49.97
CA ALA A 352 -25.23 -15.36 -49.44
C ALA A 352 -26.54 -15.78 -50.13
N ILE A 353 -27.64 -15.86 -49.37
CA ILE A 353 -29.02 -15.71 -49.88
C ILE A 353 -29.83 -14.95 -48.82
N ALA A 354 -30.65 -14.02 -49.31
CA ALA A 354 -31.39 -12.98 -48.59
C ALA A 354 -32.78 -13.41 -48.07
N SER A 355 -33.35 -12.52 -47.23
CA SER A 355 -34.79 -12.25 -47.03
C SER A 355 -35.61 -13.34 -46.30
N SER A 356 -36.64 -13.08 -45.47
CA SER A 356 -37.49 -11.92 -45.18
C SER A 356 -38.13 -12.07 -43.79
N ALA A 357 -38.64 -10.97 -43.26
CA ALA A 357 -39.48 -10.87 -42.06
C ALA A 357 -40.84 -11.57 -42.20
N VAL A 358 -41.36 -12.14 -41.08
CA VAL A 358 -42.79 -12.24 -40.76
C VAL A 358 -42.97 -12.23 -39.23
N VAL A 359 -43.83 -11.32 -38.75
CA VAL A 359 -44.40 -11.25 -37.39
C VAL A 359 -45.74 -12.00 -37.41
N PRO A 360 -46.19 -12.59 -36.29
CA PRO A 360 -47.49 -12.13 -35.78
C PRO A 360 -47.56 -12.03 -34.24
N SER A 361 -48.24 -10.97 -33.77
CA SER A 361 -48.98 -10.87 -32.49
C SER A 361 -50.05 -11.97 -32.42
N GLY A 362 -50.55 -12.52 -31.32
CA GLY A 362 -50.59 -12.19 -29.89
C GLY A 362 -52.01 -12.55 -29.40
N VAL A 363 -52.19 -13.31 -28.31
CA VAL A 363 -53.47 -13.39 -27.54
C VAL A 363 -53.18 -13.80 -26.10
N ALA A 364 -53.84 -13.14 -25.15
CA ALA A 364 -53.79 -13.32 -23.70
C ALA A 364 -54.83 -14.33 -23.18
N ALA A 365 -54.59 -14.93 -22.01
CA ALA A 365 -55.60 -15.17 -20.95
C ALA A 365 -54.98 -15.70 -19.64
N SER A 366 -55.35 -15.06 -18.51
CA SER A 366 -55.36 -15.53 -17.12
C SER A 366 -56.21 -16.80 -16.96
N SER A 367 -56.31 -17.60 -15.89
CA SER A 367 -55.92 -17.69 -14.46
C SER A 367 -56.02 -19.21 -14.13
N THR A 368 -55.57 -19.84 -13.04
CA THR A 368 -55.99 -19.74 -11.63
C THR A 368 -55.34 -20.91 -10.86
N PHE A 369 -55.16 -20.74 -9.55
CA PHE A 369 -54.71 -21.67 -8.51
C PHE A 369 -55.34 -23.08 -8.53
N VAL A 370 -54.63 -24.10 -8.02
CA VAL A 370 -55.03 -24.94 -6.84
C VAL A 370 -53.85 -25.81 -6.35
N THR A 371 -53.80 -25.90 -5.02
CA THR A 371 -52.94 -26.62 -4.06
C THR A 371 -52.89 -28.15 -4.16
N GLY A 372 -51.79 -28.77 -3.69
CA GLY A 372 -51.79 -30.18 -3.27
C GLY A 372 -50.41 -30.79 -2.96
N THR A 373 -50.07 -30.90 -1.69
CA THR A 373 -49.09 -31.83 -1.08
C THR A 373 -49.86 -32.78 -0.15
N PRO A 374 -49.30 -33.89 0.41
CA PRO A 374 -48.10 -34.67 0.05
C PRO A 374 -48.39 -36.21 0.04
N ALA A 375 -47.45 -37.03 -0.43
CA ALA A 375 -47.37 -38.44 -0.02
C ALA A 375 -45.95 -39.01 -0.17
N THR A 376 -45.38 -39.44 0.96
CA THR A 376 -44.27 -40.41 1.08
C THR A 376 -44.86 -41.82 0.98
N PRO A 377 -44.12 -42.84 0.47
CA PRO A 377 -43.45 -43.74 1.42
C PRO A 377 -42.10 -44.36 0.96
N THR A 378 -41.23 -44.56 1.95
CA THR A 378 -40.41 -45.75 2.28
C THR A 378 -39.28 -46.26 1.34
N SER A 379 -38.06 -46.11 1.90
CA SER A 379 -36.89 -47.01 2.00
C SER A 379 -36.57 -48.08 0.94
N ALA A 380 -35.32 -48.02 0.45
CA ALA A 380 -34.46 -49.20 0.28
C ALA A 380 -32.99 -48.81 0.50
N THR A 381 -32.35 -49.58 1.37
CA THR A 381 -30.92 -49.68 1.69
C THR A 381 -30.08 -50.18 0.51
N GLU A 382 -28.86 -49.67 0.32
CA GLU A 382 -27.74 -50.50 -0.15
C GLU A 382 -26.34 -49.90 0.13
N ALA A 383 -25.54 -50.76 0.79
CA ALA A 383 -24.08 -50.93 0.83
C ALA A 383 -23.11 -49.72 0.69
N VAL A 384 -22.38 -49.48 1.80
CA VAL A 384 -21.08 -48.81 1.85
C VAL A 384 -19.99 -49.85 1.57
N SER A 385 -19.23 -49.68 0.48
CA SER A 385 -17.97 -50.40 0.23
C SER A 385 -16.78 -49.52 0.60
N THR A 386 -16.05 -49.94 1.62
CA THR A 386 -14.75 -49.42 2.02
C THR A 386 -13.65 -49.99 1.11
N GLU A 387 -12.95 -49.14 0.35
CA GLU A 387 -11.64 -49.48 -0.21
C GLU A 387 -10.53 -48.69 0.47
N SER A 388 -9.58 -49.45 1.00
CA SER A 388 -8.39 -49.05 1.72
C SER A 388 -7.27 -48.74 0.73
N CYS A 389 -6.78 -47.49 0.73
CA CYS A 389 -5.59 -47.12 -0.03
C CYS A 389 -4.35 -47.29 0.86
N SER A 390 -3.53 -48.30 0.53
CA SER A 390 -2.29 -48.64 1.23
C SER A 390 -1.15 -47.68 0.87
N VAL A 391 -0.63 -46.97 1.87
CA VAL A 391 0.54 -46.10 1.78
C VAL A 391 1.81 -46.94 1.66
N ARG A 392 2.47 -46.93 0.49
CA ARG A 392 3.86 -47.42 0.35
C ARG A 392 4.84 -46.27 0.56
N ARG A 393 5.65 -46.38 1.62
CA ARG A 393 6.84 -45.53 1.87
C ARG A 393 8.00 -45.95 0.94
N PRO A 394 8.72 -45.02 0.31
CA PRO A 394 10.04 -45.30 -0.25
C PRO A 394 11.10 -45.33 0.87
N ARG A 395 12.00 -46.31 0.77
CA ARG A 395 13.15 -46.50 1.66
C ARG A 395 14.22 -45.46 1.40
N TYR A 396 14.78 -44.95 2.49
CA TYR A 396 15.98 -44.15 2.57
C TYR A 396 17.22 -45.05 2.38
N THR A 397 18.15 -44.66 1.51
CA THR A 397 19.51 -45.22 1.42
C THR A 397 20.50 -44.06 1.50
N PRO A 398 21.48 -44.08 2.43
CA PRO A 398 22.48 -43.03 2.53
C PRO A 398 23.65 -43.32 1.57
N GLY A 399 24.08 -42.32 0.81
CA GLY A 399 25.16 -42.45 -0.17
C GLY A 399 25.98 -41.17 -0.33
N VAL A 400 27.13 -41.18 0.36
CA VAL A 400 28.45 -40.65 -0.06
C VAL A 400 28.62 -39.14 -0.32
N VAL A 401 29.44 -38.58 0.57
CA VAL A 401 30.13 -37.29 0.51
C VAL A 401 31.17 -37.29 -0.63
N HIS A 402 31.10 -36.31 -1.53
CA HIS A 402 32.26 -35.88 -2.29
C HIS A 402 32.57 -34.41 -2.06
N ARG A 403 33.76 -34.23 -1.45
CA ARG A 403 34.56 -33.02 -1.32
C ARG A 403 35.20 -32.74 -2.69
N TRP A 404 35.08 -31.53 -3.21
CA TRP A 404 36.07 -30.98 -4.14
C TRP A 404 36.40 -29.55 -3.73
N VAL A 405 37.66 -29.24 -3.98
CA VAL A 405 38.47 -28.09 -3.60
C VAL A 405 37.99 -26.81 -4.27
#